data_AF-A0A965ABX7-F1
#
_entry.id   AF-A0A965ABX7-F1
#
_cell.length_a   1.000
_cell.length_b   1.000
_cell.length_c   1.000
_cell.angle_alpha   90.00
_cell.angle_beta   90.00
_cell.angle_gamma   90.00
#
_symmetry.space_group_name_H-M   'P 1'
#
loop_
_entity.id
_entity.type
_entity.pdbx_description
1 polymer ?
#
loop_
_entity_poly.entity_id
_entity_poly.type
_entity_poly.pdbx_seq_one_letter_code
_entity_poly.pdbx_strand_id
1 'polypeptide(L)' 'MRFSPAKIKEILADYRLACESREASLIGRKEVFMGKAKFGIFGDGKEVAQLAMAKVFKNGDFRAGYYRDQTFMLAIG' A
#
# COMPACT_ATOMS: atom_id res chain seq x y z
N MET A 1 -13.88 25.17 -2.86
CA MET A 1 -13.17 24.30 -3.82
C MET A 1 -13.80 22.92 -3.76
N ARG A 2 -14.31 22.36 -4.86
CA ARG A 2 -14.87 20.99 -4.90
C ARG A 2 -14.07 20.17 -5.92
N PHE A 3 -13.73 18.93 -5.58
CA PHE A 3 -13.05 18.00 -6.49
C PHE A 3 -13.99 17.56 -7.62
N SER A 4 -13.43 17.22 -8.79
CA SER A 4 -14.21 16.64 -9.89
C SER A 4 -14.70 15.22 -9.53
N PRO A 5 -15.79 14.73 -10.13
CA PRO A 5 -16.27 13.36 -9.90
C PRO A 5 -15.19 12.30 -10.18
N ALA A 6 -14.37 12.51 -11.21
CA ALA A 6 -13.25 11.63 -11.53
C ALA A 6 -12.20 11.62 -10.42
N LYS A 7 -11.84 12.80 -9.87
CA LYS A 7 -10.87 12.90 -8.77
C LYS A 7 -11.41 12.29 -7.48
N ILE A 8 -12.70 12.44 -7.20
CA ILE A 8 -13.35 11.78 -6.06
C ILE A 8 -13.26 10.26 -6.20
N LYS A 9 -13.56 9.72 -7.39
CA LYS A 9 -13.46 8.28 -7.67
C LYS A 9 -12.03 7.76 -7.44
N GLU A 10 -11.02 8.50 -7.91
CA GLU A 10 -9.61 8.18 -7.68
C GLU A 10 -9.27 8.16 -6.18
N ILE A 11 -9.64 9.21 -5.43
CA ILE A 11 -9.38 9.30 -3.98
C ILE A 11 -10.03 8.13 -3.22
N LEU A 12 -11.26 7.75 -3.58
CA LEU A 12 -11.95 6.63 -2.94
C LEU A 12 -11.28 5.29 -3.28
N ALA A 13 -10.75 5.13 -4.50
CA ALA A 13 -10.00 3.94 -4.89
C ALA A 13 -8.68 3.84 -4.11
N ASP A 14 -7.93 4.93 -3.99
CA ASP A 14 -6.70 4.97 -3.20
C ASP A 14 -6.96 4.66 -1.72
N TYR A 15 -8.02 5.25 -1.15
CA TYR A 15 -8.41 4.98 0.24
C TYR A 15 -8.74 3.50 0.45
N ARG A 16 -9.49 2.90 -0.47
CA ARG A 16 -9.80 1.47 -0.42
C ARG A 16 -8.54 0.62 -0.46
N LEU A 17 -7.62 0.92 -1.38
CA LEU A 17 -6.36 0.18 -1.52
C LEU A 17 -5.47 0.32 -0.28
N ALA A 18 -5.45 1.51 0.35
CA ALA A 18 -4.76 1.72 1.62
C ALA A 18 -5.34 0.82 2.73
N CYS A 19 -6.67 0.76 2.86
CA CYS A 19 -7.33 -0.09 3.84
C CYS A 19 -7.05 -1.58 3.59
N GLU A 20 -7.15 -2.05 2.34
CA GLU A 20 -6.84 -3.44 1.99
C GLU A 20 -5.37 -3.79 2.29
N SER A 21 -4.44 -2.90 1.98
CA SER A 21 -3.02 -3.08 2.33
C SER A 21 -2.79 -3.13 3.85
N ARG A 22 -3.52 -2.31 4.63
CA ARG A 22 -3.48 -2.33 6.09
C ARG A 22 -4.00 -3.64 6.64
N GLU A 23 -5.15 -4.11 6.16
CA GLU A 23 -5.74 -5.37 6.63
C GLU A 23 -4.83 -6.57 6.35
N ALA A 24 -4.22 -6.63 5.17
CA ALA A 24 -3.22 -7.65 4.87
C ALA A 24 -2.02 -7.63 5.85
N SER A 25 -1.56 -6.44 6.24
CA SER A 25 -0.49 -6.29 7.25
C SER A 25 -0.94 -6.78 8.64
N LEU A 26 -2.17 -6.50 9.04
CA LEU A 26 -2.73 -6.94 10.32
C LEU A 26 -2.91 -8.45 10.37
N ILE A 27 -3.46 -9.04 9.30
CA ILE A 27 -3.62 -10.49 9.16
C ILE A 27 -2.26 -11.17 9.23
N GLY A 28 -1.29 -10.74 8.41
CA GLY A 28 0.05 -11.33 8.40
C GLY A 28 0.72 -11.28 9.77
N ARG A 29 0.61 -10.14 10.47
CA ARG A 29 1.13 -9.99 11.84
C ARG A 29 0.45 -10.96 12.81
N LYS A 30 -0.87 -11.10 12.72
CA LYS A 30 -1.63 -12.04 13.55
C LYS A 30 -1.17 -13.48 13.32
N GLU A 31 -0.99 -13.90 12.07
CA GLU A 31 -0.54 -15.26 11.74
C GLU A 31 0.87 -15.55 12.27
N VAL A 32 1.78 -14.56 12.24
CA VAL A 32 3.10 -14.66 12.88
C VAL A 32 2.98 -14.80 14.39
N PHE A 33 2.17 -13.96 15.06
CA PHE A 33 1.97 -14.04 16.50
C PHE A 33 1.32 -15.35 16.96
N MET A 34 0.45 -15.95 16.15
CA MET A 34 -0.16 -17.25 16.43
C MET A 34 0.79 -18.44 16.15
N GLY A 35 2.04 -18.20 15.76
CA GLY A 35 3.02 -19.24 15.46
C GLY A 35 2.75 -20.02 14.17
N LYS A 36 1.81 -19.56 13.34
CA LYS A 36 1.48 -20.20 12.06
C LYS A 36 2.45 -19.82 10.94
N ALA A 37 3.15 -18.70 11.11
CA ALA A 37 4.25 -18.27 10.26
C ALA A 37 5.51 -17.99 11.10
N LYS A 38 6.69 -18.30 10.56
CA LYS A 38 7.97 -18.14 11.28
C LYS A 38 8.48 -16.69 11.30
N PHE A 39 8.08 -15.88 10.32
CA PHE A 39 8.56 -14.51 10.16
C PHE A 39 7.58 -13.69 9.29
N GLY A 40 7.51 -12.39 9.52
CA GLY A 40 6.77 -11.46 8.68
C GLY A 40 7.13 -10.00 8.95
N ILE A 41 7.43 -9.26 7.88
CA ILE A 41 7.58 -7.81 7.89
C ILE A 41 6.48 -7.23 7.02
N PHE A 42 5.73 -6.26 7.55
CA PHE A 42 4.55 -5.71 6.89
C PHE A 42 4.64 -4.19 6.74
N GLY A 43 3.93 -3.64 5.76
CA GLY A 43 4.03 -2.25 5.33
C GLY A 43 3.17 -1.24 6.11
N ASP A 44 2.57 -1.64 7.23
CA ASP A 44 1.58 -0.81 7.93
C ASP A 44 2.12 0.57 8.35
N GLY A 45 1.33 1.61 8.10
CA GLY A 45 1.67 3.01 8.37
C GLY A 45 2.43 3.70 7.23
N LYS A 46 2.70 3.01 6.12
CA LYS A 46 3.34 3.58 4.91
C LYS A 46 2.39 3.73 3.73
N GLU A 47 1.11 3.41 3.89
CA GLU A 47 0.17 3.23 2.78
C GLU A 47 0.03 4.50 1.95
N VAL A 48 -0.23 5.64 2.59
CA VAL A 48 -0.43 6.93 1.91
C VAL A 48 0.83 7.38 1.16
N ALA A 49 2.01 7.23 1.77
CA ALA A 49 3.27 7.63 1.15
C ALA A 49 3.59 6.77 -0.09
N GLN A 50 3.29 5.47 -0.02
CA GLN A 50 3.50 4.54 -1.12
C GLN A 50 2.49 4.71 -2.26
N LEU A 51 1.23 5.03 -1.95
CA LEU A 51 0.23 5.43 -2.95
C LEU A 51 0.65 6.71 -3.68
N ALA A 52 1.12 7.71 -2.93
CA ALA A 52 1.62 8.95 -3.51
C ALA A 52 2.82 8.69 -4.43
N MET A 53 3.74 7.82 -4.00
CA MET A 53 4.88 7.41 -4.83
C MET A 53 4.43 6.70 -6.11
N ALA A 54 3.50 5.73 -6.02
CA ALA A 54 3.02 4.97 -7.17
C ALA A 54 2.42 5.88 -8.27
N LYS A 55 1.71 6.96 -7.88
CA LYS A 55 1.11 7.90 -8.84
C LYS A 55 2.10 8.73 -9.65
N VAL A 56 3.31 8.92 -9.13
CA VAL A 56 4.34 9.73 -9.78
C VAL A 56 5.47 8.90 -10.38
N PHE A 57 5.51 7.60 -10.09
CA PHE A 57 6.51 6.66 -10.59
C PHE A 57 6.26 6.36 -12.07
N LYS A 58 7.32 6.41 -12.88
CA LYS A 58 7.27 6.29 -14.34
C LYS A 58 8.24 5.23 -14.85
N ASN A 59 8.03 4.79 -16.09
CA ASN A 59 8.99 3.93 -16.79
C ASN A 59 10.37 4.59 -16.83
N GLY A 60 11.38 3.88 -16.33
CA GLY A 60 12.75 4.38 -16.20
C GLY A 60 13.11 4.88 -14.79
N ASP A 61 12.13 5.08 -13.91
CA ASP A 61 12.41 5.33 -12.49
C ASP A 61 12.89 4.06 -11.81
N PHE A 62 13.84 4.21 -10.88
CA PHE A 62 14.40 3.09 -10.10
C PHE A 62 14.03 3.23 -8.63
N ARG A 63 13.51 2.15 -8.04
CA ARG A 63 13.22 2.02 -6.61
C ARG A 63 14.08 0.91 -6.01
N ALA A 64 15.00 1.26 -5.12
CA ALA A 64 15.68 0.30 -4.25
C ALA A 64 14.81 -0.01 -3.03
N GLY A 65 13.82 -0.89 -3.20
CA GLY A 65 12.87 -1.28 -2.16
C GLY A 65 13.44 -2.20 -1.08
N TYR A 66 12.65 -2.44 -0.03
CA TYR A 66 12.88 -3.49 0.96
C TYR A 66 11.55 -4.14 1.39
N TYR A 67 11.53 -4.95 2.45
CA TYR A 67 10.38 -5.78 2.84
C TYR A 67 9.07 -5.04 3.19
N ARG A 68 9.03 -3.70 3.11
CA ARG A 68 7.88 -2.88 3.53
C ARG A 68 7.20 -2.12 2.38
N ASP A 69 7.47 -2.46 1.13
CA ASP A 69 6.92 -1.77 -0.05
C ASP A 69 5.60 -2.35 -0.59
N GLN A 70 4.86 -3.09 0.26
CA GLN A 70 3.63 -3.78 -0.10
C GLN A 70 2.59 -2.87 -0.79
N THR A 71 2.26 -1.72 -0.21
CA THR A 71 1.23 -0.83 -0.78
C THR A 71 1.67 -0.29 -2.13
N PHE A 72 2.96 0.03 -2.27
CA PHE A 72 3.53 0.47 -3.55
C PHE A 72 3.39 -0.63 -4.61
N MET A 73 3.73 -1.87 -4.26
CA MET A 73 3.59 -3.02 -5.17
C MET A 73 2.14 -3.31 -5.55
N LEU A 74 1.19 -3.06 -4.65
CA LEU A 74 -0.25 -3.19 -4.94
C LEU A 74 -0.79 -2.05 -5.82
N ALA A 75 -0.15 -0.89 -5.78
CA ALA A 75 -0.60 0.32 -6.46
C ALA A 75 0.11 0.57 -7.80
N ILE A 76 1.31 0.03 -7.99
CA ILE A 76 2.09 0.17 -9.22
C ILE A 76 1.52 -0.76 -10.30
N GLY A 77 0.84 -0.17 -11.27
CA GLY A 77 0.15 -0.87 -12.36
C GLY A 77 -0.49 0.10 -13.34
#